data_AF-A0A0S4X217-F1
#
_entry.id   AF-A0A0S4X217-F1
#
_cell.length_a   1.000
_cell.length_b   1.000
_cell.length_c   1.000
_cell.angle_alpha   90.00
_cell.angle_beta   90.00
_cell.angle_gamma   90.00
#
_symmetry.space_group_name_H-M   'P 1'
#
loop_
_entity.id
_entity.type
_entity.pdbx_description
1 polymer ?
#
loop_
_entity_poly.entity_id
_entity_poly.type
_entity_poly.pdbx_seq_one_letter_code
_entity_poly.pdbx_strand_id
1 'polypeptide(L)'
;MLFGYVTTRRAGTTFSMITLGIGEMVFASALMLPDFFGGEGGVSTNRSIGEPLLGISFGPARQVYYLIAVWCLISMALMYAWTQTPLGRLANAVRDNPERVAFVGYNPQRVRYLVVILSAFFAGIAGALSCINFEIVTAENVSAVRSGAVLLAAFIGGMGTFFGPIIGAVLTVFFTVALSGITKAWLLYLGLFFVLMVMYAPGGIASLLTMHAPILRRGKLGTLLPAYGVAIVPALVLLAALIATVEMIYAVQDDSAGGVATLFGLSVQPATWTPWAVTAVLWAAGGGGLRIAAGRLRAAWDLALQERQP
;
A
#
# COMPACT_ATOMS: atom_id res chain seq x y z
N MET A 1 17.79 17.89 3.83
CA MET A 1 17.69 19.12 4.64
C MET A 1 17.43 20.36 3.77
N LEU A 2 18.27 20.67 2.79
CA LEU A 2 18.08 21.84 1.89
C LEU A 2 16.68 21.89 1.24
N PHE A 3 16.29 20.81 0.55
CA PHE A 3 14.95 20.71 -0.05
C PHE A 3 13.81 20.73 0.98
N GLY A 4 14.04 20.14 2.15
CA GLY A 4 13.07 20.13 3.26
C GLY A 4 12.70 21.55 3.71
N TYR A 5 13.66 22.47 3.75
CA TYR A 5 13.39 23.85 4.18
C TYR A 5 12.52 24.61 3.17
N VAL A 6 12.75 24.40 1.87
CA VAL A 6 12.01 25.06 0.79
C VAL A 6 10.60 24.48 0.66
N THR A 7 10.49 23.15 0.60
CA THR A 7 9.20 22.43 0.47
C THR A 7 8.23 22.79 1.59
N THR A 8 8.69 22.84 2.84
CA THR A 8 7.81 23.02 4.01
C THR A 8 7.26 24.42 4.22
N ARG A 9 7.67 25.41 3.39
CA ARG A 9 7.10 26.77 3.39
C ARG A 9 5.63 26.79 3.04
N ARG A 10 5.17 25.83 2.24
CA ARG A 10 3.76 25.67 1.88
C ARG A 10 3.21 24.38 2.49
N ALA A 11 1.89 24.32 2.64
CA ALA A 11 1.17 23.17 3.19
C ALA A 11 0.37 22.45 2.11
N GLY A 12 -0.09 21.24 2.41
CA GLY A 12 -1.12 20.56 1.62
C GLY A 12 -0.66 20.21 0.20
N THR A 13 -1.50 20.48 -0.79
CA THR A 13 -1.28 20.10 -2.19
C THR A 13 -0.02 20.72 -2.77
N THR A 14 0.29 21.98 -2.44
CA THR A 14 1.51 22.64 -2.91
C THR A 14 2.77 21.95 -2.39
N PHE A 15 2.77 21.52 -1.12
CA PHE A 15 3.88 20.75 -0.56
C PHE A 15 4.08 19.45 -1.36
N SER A 16 3.00 18.70 -1.60
CA SER A 16 3.04 17.45 -2.36
C SER A 16 3.53 17.64 -3.80
N MET A 17 3.09 18.70 -4.49
CA MET A 17 3.53 19.00 -5.85
C MET A 17 5.02 19.33 -5.92
N ILE A 18 5.53 20.12 -4.96
CA ILE A 18 6.97 20.44 -4.90
C ILE A 18 7.78 19.17 -4.63
N THR A 19 7.34 18.31 -3.69
CA THR A 19 8.06 17.06 -3.40
C THR A 19 8.06 16.09 -4.57
N LEU A 20 6.96 16.01 -5.32
CA LEU A 20 6.88 15.20 -6.54
C LEU A 20 7.82 15.74 -7.62
N GLY A 21 7.83 17.06 -7.83
CA GLY A 21 8.75 17.68 -8.79
C GLY A 21 10.23 17.45 -8.43
N ILE A 22 10.57 17.47 -7.14
CA ILE A 22 11.94 17.13 -6.69
C ILE A 22 12.24 15.65 -6.96
N GLY A 23 11.28 14.75 -6.73
CA GLY A 23 11.43 13.32 -7.05
C GLY A 23 11.69 13.08 -8.54
N GLU A 24 10.89 13.70 -9.41
CA GLU A 24 11.06 13.63 -10.87
C GLU A 24 12.39 14.25 -11.33
N MET A 25 12.84 15.33 -10.70
CA MET A 25 14.15 15.91 -10.97
C MET A 25 15.28 14.92 -10.63
N VAL A 26 15.17 14.17 -9.53
CA VAL A 26 16.15 13.14 -9.15
C VAL A 26 16.10 11.97 -10.13
N PHE A 27 14.90 11.52 -10.53
CA PHE A 27 14.72 10.47 -11.54
C PHE A 27 15.35 10.85 -12.89
N ALA A 28 15.07 12.05 -13.39
CA ALA A 28 15.67 12.57 -14.62
C ALA A 28 17.20 12.68 -14.50
N SER A 29 17.71 13.13 -13.35
CA SER A 29 19.15 13.22 -13.09
C SER A 29 19.82 11.86 -13.10
N ALA A 30 19.15 10.82 -12.57
CA ALA A 30 19.67 9.46 -12.58
C ALA A 30 19.84 8.89 -14.00
N LEU A 31 18.98 9.28 -14.93
CA LEU A 31 19.07 8.89 -16.34
C LEU A 31 20.07 9.75 -17.12
N MET A 32 20.15 11.07 -16.86
CA MET A 32 21.00 12.00 -17.60
C MET A 32 22.48 11.95 -17.19
N LEU A 33 22.81 11.47 -15.99
CA LEU A 33 24.18 11.43 -15.46
C LEU A 33 24.64 9.97 -15.25
N PRO A 34 24.89 9.22 -16.35
CA PRO A 34 25.23 7.81 -16.29
C PRO A 34 26.53 7.53 -15.54
N ASP A 35 27.51 8.44 -15.58
CA ASP A 35 28.80 8.26 -14.89
C ASP A 35 28.65 8.13 -13.37
N PHE A 36 27.63 8.79 -12.79
CA PHE A 36 27.38 8.75 -11.35
C PHE A 36 26.29 7.75 -10.95
N PHE A 37 25.22 7.63 -11.76
CA PHE A 37 24.04 6.84 -11.41
C PHE A 37 23.92 5.52 -12.19
N GLY A 38 24.81 5.24 -13.14
CA GLY A 38 24.76 4.06 -14.00
C GLY A 38 23.68 4.10 -15.09
N GLY A 39 22.93 5.20 -15.21
CA GLY A 39 21.89 5.39 -16.22
C GLY A 39 20.77 4.34 -16.12
N GLU A 40 20.34 3.79 -17.26
CA GLU A 40 19.31 2.74 -17.32
C GLU A 40 19.79 1.42 -16.72
N GLY A 41 21.08 1.09 -16.86
CA GLY A 41 21.67 -0.14 -16.31
C GLY A 41 21.82 -0.12 -14.79
N GLY A 42 21.83 1.08 -14.20
CA GLY A 42 21.97 1.27 -12.76
C GLY A 42 23.35 0.93 -12.23
N VAL A 43 23.48 0.92 -10.90
CA VAL A 43 24.70 0.57 -10.19
C VAL A 43 24.49 -0.77 -9.49
N SER A 44 25.29 -1.75 -9.88
CA SER A 44 25.35 -3.05 -9.20
C SER A 44 26.35 -3.00 -8.05
N THR A 45 26.01 -3.64 -6.94
CA THR A 45 26.90 -3.79 -5.78
C THR A 45 27.06 -5.26 -5.48
N ASN A 46 28.20 -5.66 -4.94
CA ASN A 46 28.43 -7.04 -4.53
C ASN A 46 28.79 -7.07 -3.05
N ARG A 47 27.85 -7.54 -2.22
CA ARG A 47 28.02 -7.61 -0.76
C ARG A 47 28.98 -8.72 -0.29
N SER A 48 29.41 -9.60 -1.20
CA SER A 48 30.38 -10.67 -0.90
C SER A 48 31.83 -10.26 -1.14
N ILE A 49 32.06 -9.11 -1.78
CA ILE A 49 33.40 -8.59 -2.10
C ILE A 49 33.71 -7.41 -1.17
N GLY A 50 34.66 -7.59 -0.26
CA GLY A 50 35.11 -6.56 0.68
C GLY A 50 35.54 -7.11 2.04
N GLU A 51 36.18 -6.28 2.86
CA GLU A 51 36.49 -6.65 4.25
C GLU A 51 35.22 -6.72 5.10
N PRO A 52 35.07 -7.73 5.98
CA PRO A 52 33.89 -7.89 6.81
C PRO A 52 33.78 -6.72 7.80
N LEU A 53 32.74 -5.90 7.62
CA LEU A 53 32.40 -4.82 8.54
C LEU A 53 32.05 -5.42 9.90
N LEU A 54 32.84 -5.09 10.94
CA LEU A 54 32.68 -5.61 12.31
C LEU A 54 32.76 -7.15 12.42
N GLY A 55 33.46 -7.83 11.50
CA GLY A 55 33.61 -9.29 11.51
C GLY A 55 32.39 -10.06 11.00
N ILE A 56 31.36 -9.37 10.50
CA ILE A 56 30.15 -9.95 9.93
C ILE A 56 30.28 -9.88 8.40
N SER A 57 30.33 -11.02 7.72
CA SER A 57 30.32 -11.05 6.26
C SER A 57 28.87 -11.02 5.77
N PHE A 58 28.42 -9.93 5.15
CA PHE A 58 27.06 -9.84 4.61
C PHE A 58 26.81 -10.72 3.37
N GLY A 59 27.68 -11.70 3.11
CA GLY A 59 27.51 -12.68 2.04
C GLY A 59 26.23 -13.52 2.19
N PRO A 60 25.97 -14.16 3.36
CA PRO A 60 24.77 -14.96 3.53
C PRO A 60 23.50 -14.10 3.64
N ALA A 61 22.49 -14.40 2.83
CA ALA A 61 21.20 -13.70 2.82
C ALA A 61 20.52 -13.64 4.21
N ARG A 62 20.77 -14.63 5.07
CA ARG A 62 20.28 -14.67 6.45
C ARG A 62 20.82 -13.51 7.30
N GLN A 63 22.07 -13.12 7.12
CA GLN A 63 22.66 -12.01 7.89
C GLN A 63 22.07 -10.67 7.47
N VAL A 64 21.87 -10.48 6.16
CA VAL A 64 21.16 -9.31 5.61
C VAL A 64 19.72 -9.26 6.11
N TYR A 65 19.04 -10.40 6.17
CA TYR A 65 17.70 -10.47 6.76
C TYR A 65 17.68 -10.00 8.21
N TYR A 66 18.59 -10.50 9.07
CA TYR A 66 18.64 -10.06 10.47
C TYR A 66 19.00 -8.58 10.61
N LEU A 67 19.89 -8.05 9.79
CA LEU A 67 20.21 -6.62 9.76
C LEU A 67 18.95 -5.78 9.47
N ILE A 68 18.22 -6.13 8.41
CA ILE A 68 16.99 -5.43 8.02
C ILE A 68 15.91 -5.58 9.09
N ALA A 69 15.76 -6.77 9.67
CA ALA A 69 14.77 -7.04 10.71
C ALA A 69 15.06 -6.25 11.99
N VAL A 70 16.31 -6.20 12.43
CA VAL A 70 16.74 -5.41 13.59
C VAL A 70 16.50 -3.92 13.33
N TRP A 71 16.89 -3.41 12.16
CA TRP A 71 16.62 -2.02 11.80
C TRP A 71 15.12 -1.71 11.73
N CYS A 72 14.30 -2.62 11.19
CA CYS A 72 12.86 -2.48 11.15
C CYS A 72 12.27 -2.37 12.58
N LEU A 73 12.70 -3.23 13.51
CA LEU A 73 12.25 -3.19 14.90
C LEU A 73 12.71 -1.91 15.62
N ILE A 74 13.97 -1.49 15.42
CA ILE A 74 14.51 -0.26 16.00
C ILE A 74 13.76 0.95 15.45
N SER A 75 13.58 1.05 14.14
CA SER A 75 12.86 2.17 13.52
C SER A 75 11.40 2.22 13.99
N MET A 76 10.72 1.07 14.12
CA MET A 76 9.39 0.99 14.69
C MET A 76 9.35 1.48 16.14
N ALA A 77 10.27 1.03 17.00
CA ALA A 77 10.34 1.45 18.40
C ALA A 77 10.63 2.95 18.53
N LEU A 78 11.58 3.48 17.74
CA LEU A 78 11.95 4.90 17.75
C LEU A 78 10.81 5.79 17.23
N MET A 79 10.16 5.41 16.13
CA MET A 79 9.00 6.14 15.61
C MET A 79 7.85 6.12 16.62
N TYR A 80 7.59 4.98 17.26
CA TYR A 80 6.55 4.87 18.29
C TYR A 80 6.86 5.75 19.51
N ALA A 81 8.10 5.69 20.02
CA ALA A 81 8.54 6.55 21.12
C ALA A 81 8.42 8.03 20.74
N TRP A 82 8.79 8.41 19.50
CA TRP A 82 8.65 9.78 19.01
C TRP A 82 7.20 10.27 19.02
N THR A 83 6.22 9.43 18.66
CA THR A 83 4.80 9.82 18.72
C THR A 83 4.32 10.16 20.13
N GLN A 84 4.96 9.66 21.18
CA GLN A 84 4.59 9.95 22.56
C GLN A 84 5.18 11.28 23.07
N THR A 85 6.20 11.81 22.39
CA THR A 85 6.88 13.07 22.75
C THR A 85 6.01 14.30 22.49
N PRO A 86 6.30 15.45 23.12
CA PRO A 86 5.59 16.71 22.85
C PRO A 86 5.68 17.13 21.37
N LEU A 87 6.81 16.86 20.71
CA LEU A 87 6.98 17.16 19.27
C LEU A 87 6.06 16.29 18.40
N GLY A 88 5.89 15.01 18.73
CA GLY A 88 4.95 14.13 18.04
C GLY A 88 3.50 14.61 18.16
N ARG A 89 3.09 15.02 19.38
CA ARG A 89 1.75 15.61 19.60
C ARG A 89 1.56 16.93 18.87
N LEU A 90 2.60 17.77 18.84
CA LEU A 90 2.60 19.03 18.09
C LEU A 90 2.50 18.79 16.58
N ALA A 91 3.14 17.74 16.04
CA ALA A 91 3.00 17.36 14.64
C ALA A 91 1.55 16.97 14.29
N ASN A 92 0.86 16.24 15.17
CA ASN A 92 -0.57 15.96 15.01
C ASN A 92 -1.41 17.25 15.07
N ALA A 93 -1.12 18.15 16.01
CA ALA A 93 -1.82 19.45 16.06
C ALA A 93 -1.62 20.29 14.79
N VAL A 94 -0.40 20.29 14.22
CA VAL A 94 -0.08 20.98 12.96
C VAL A 94 -0.80 20.34 11.76
N ARG A 95 -1.03 19.02 11.79
CA ARG A 95 -1.83 18.30 10.79
C ARG A 95 -3.30 18.71 10.88
N ASP A 96 -3.85 18.81 12.08
CA ASP A 96 -5.28 19.07 12.28
C ASP A 96 -5.66 20.53 12.00
N ASN A 97 -4.90 21.48 12.56
CA ASN A 97 -5.12 22.90 12.30
C ASN A 97 -3.82 23.71 12.46
N PRO A 98 -3.09 23.97 11.37
CA PRO A 98 -1.83 24.70 11.43
C PRO A 98 -1.99 26.17 11.83
N GLU A 99 -3.14 26.80 11.50
CA GLU A 99 -3.43 28.18 11.89
C GLU A 99 -3.56 28.30 13.41
N ARG A 100 -4.30 27.36 14.03
CA ARG A 100 -4.45 27.29 15.49
C ARG A 100 -3.11 27.11 16.21
N VAL A 101 -2.21 26.29 15.66
CA VAL A 101 -0.87 26.11 16.23
C VAL A 101 -0.05 27.40 16.14
N ALA A 102 -0.19 28.16 15.05
CA ALA A 102 0.47 29.46 14.89
C ALA A 102 -0.05 30.50 15.91
N PHE A 103 -1.36 30.51 16.20
CA PHE A 103 -1.94 31.40 17.22
C PHE A 103 -1.44 31.10 18.64
N VAL A 104 -1.09 29.84 18.94
CA VAL A 104 -0.49 29.45 20.23
C VAL A 104 0.99 29.87 20.32
N GLY A 105 1.59 30.35 19.23
CA GLY A 105 2.98 30.84 19.18
C GLY A 105 4.00 29.84 18.61
N TYR A 106 3.57 28.66 18.17
CA TYR A 106 4.45 27.68 17.52
C TYR A 106 4.47 27.88 16.01
N ASN A 107 5.65 27.80 15.39
CA ASN A 107 5.77 27.90 13.93
C ASN A 107 5.47 26.55 13.25
N PRO A 108 4.37 26.41 12.47
CA PRO A 108 4.00 25.15 11.81
C PRO A 108 5.04 24.67 10.77
N GLN A 109 5.74 25.59 10.10
CA GLN A 109 6.78 25.25 9.13
C GLN A 109 7.94 24.52 9.79
N ARG A 110 8.38 24.96 10.98
CA ARG A 110 9.49 24.31 11.71
C ARG A 110 9.14 22.88 12.10
N VAL A 111 7.90 22.65 12.53
CA VAL A 111 7.41 21.32 12.88
C VAL A 111 7.40 20.41 11.65
N ARG A 112 6.86 20.88 10.51
CA ARG A 112 6.89 20.12 9.25
C ARG A 112 8.31 19.84 8.78
N TYR A 113 9.22 20.80 8.92
CA TYR A 113 10.62 20.65 8.54
C TYR A 113 11.31 19.53 9.32
N LEU A 114 11.12 19.49 10.64
CA LEU A 114 11.64 18.42 11.49
C LEU A 114 11.06 17.05 11.10
N VAL A 115 9.75 16.97 10.84
CA VAL A 115 9.10 15.73 10.40
C VAL A 115 9.66 15.26 9.06
N VAL A 116 9.87 16.16 8.09
CA VAL A 116 10.49 15.82 6.80
C VAL A 116 11.91 15.29 6.97
N ILE A 117 12.71 15.90 7.85
CA ILE A 117 14.07 15.41 8.15
C ILE A 117 14.02 14.01 8.75
N LEU A 118 13.15 13.80 9.74
CA LEU A 118 13.04 12.51 10.43
C LEU A 118 12.56 11.41 9.47
N SER A 119 11.55 11.69 8.65
CA SER A 119 11.08 10.75 7.62
C SER A 119 12.17 10.43 6.60
N ALA A 120 12.92 11.44 6.14
CA ALA A 120 14.02 11.25 5.20
C ALA A 120 15.18 10.42 5.79
N PHE A 121 15.45 10.54 7.10
CA PHE A 121 16.45 9.74 7.79
C PHE A 121 16.09 8.25 7.76
N PHE A 122 14.87 7.89 8.16
CA PHE A 122 14.42 6.50 8.16
C PHE A 122 14.30 5.93 6.74
N ALA A 123 13.75 6.72 5.80
CA ALA A 123 13.62 6.33 4.40
C ALA A 123 14.99 6.15 3.71
N GLY A 124 15.96 7.01 4.03
CA GLY A 124 17.32 6.93 3.48
C GLY A 124 18.04 5.66 3.91
N ILE A 125 17.94 5.28 5.19
CA ILE A 125 18.52 4.03 5.69
C ILE A 125 17.79 2.82 5.11
N ALA A 126 16.46 2.87 4.99
CA ALA A 126 15.69 1.82 4.32
C ALA A 126 16.11 1.64 2.85
N GLY A 127 16.39 2.74 2.14
CA GLY A 127 16.95 2.73 0.79
C GLY A 127 18.32 2.06 0.73
N ALA A 128 19.25 2.44 1.62
CA ALA A 128 20.58 1.82 1.69
C ALA A 128 20.52 0.31 1.98
N LEU A 129 19.62 -0.12 2.86
CA LEU A 129 19.36 -1.53 3.14
C LEU A 129 18.78 -2.27 1.93
N SER A 130 17.95 -1.61 1.13
CA SER A 130 17.44 -2.15 -0.13
C SER A 130 18.57 -2.43 -1.13
N CYS A 131 19.58 -1.55 -1.21
CA CYS A 131 20.76 -1.76 -2.05
C CYS A 131 21.52 -3.03 -1.66
N ILE A 132 21.66 -3.28 -0.35
CA ILE A 132 22.34 -4.48 0.19
C ILE A 132 21.50 -5.75 -0.04
N ASN A 133 20.17 -5.62 -0.05
CA ASN A 133 19.27 -6.75 -0.25
C ASN A 133 19.25 -7.22 -1.70
N PHE A 134 19.02 -6.29 -2.64
CA PHE A 134 18.83 -6.58 -4.06
C PHE A 134 20.11 -6.55 -4.89
N GLU A 135 21.21 -6.01 -4.36
CA GLU A 135 22.53 -5.95 -5.02
C GLU A 135 22.55 -5.15 -6.34
N ILE A 136 21.45 -4.51 -6.71
CA ILE A 136 21.35 -3.62 -7.88
C ILE A 136 20.37 -2.48 -7.59
N VAL A 137 20.73 -1.29 -8.06
CA VAL A 137 19.87 -0.10 -7.99
C VAL A 137 19.84 0.57 -9.35
N THR A 138 18.65 0.59 -9.96
CA THR A 138 18.37 1.28 -11.23
C THR A 138 17.59 2.58 -10.98
N ALA A 139 17.48 3.42 -12.01
CA ALA A 139 16.70 4.66 -11.98
C ALA A 139 15.22 4.43 -11.57
N GLU A 140 14.65 3.26 -11.85
CA GLU A 140 13.28 2.92 -11.46
C GLU A 140 13.04 2.96 -9.95
N ASN A 141 14.09 2.75 -9.14
CA ASN A 141 13.99 2.79 -7.68
C ASN A 141 13.65 4.18 -7.13
N VAL A 142 13.97 5.25 -7.89
CA VAL A 142 13.66 6.65 -7.54
C VAL A 142 12.47 7.20 -8.33
N SER A 143 11.77 6.37 -9.10
CA SER A 143 10.61 6.78 -9.89
C SER A 143 9.41 7.19 -9.03
N ALA A 144 8.53 8.04 -9.58
CA ALA A 144 7.25 8.32 -8.95
C ALA A 144 6.37 7.07 -8.81
N VAL A 145 6.48 6.09 -9.72
CA VAL A 145 5.74 4.83 -9.63
C VAL A 145 6.15 4.06 -8.37
N ARG A 146 7.45 3.93 -8.10
CA ARG A 146 7.96 3.28 -6.88
C ARG A 146 7.51 4.02 -5.62
N SER A 147 7.58 5.34 -5.64
CA SER A 147 7.09 6.19 -4.54
C SER A 147 5.58 6.02 -4.32
N GLY A 148 4.81 5.95 -5.41
CA GLY A 148 3.38 5.71 -5.40
C GLY A 148 3.01 4.35 -4.81
N ALA A 149 3.78 3.30 -5.08
CA ALA A 149 3.57 1.98 -4.50
C ALA A 149 3.72 1.98 -2.97
N VAL A 150 4.70 2.72 -2.43
CA VAL A 150 4.90 2.87 -0.97
C VAL A 150 3.75 3.66 -0.35
N LEU A 151 3.31 4.75 -0.99
CA LEU A 151 2.14 5.51 -0.55
C LEU A 151 0.88 4.62 -0.56
N LEU A 152 0.66 3.88 -1.64
CA LEU A 152 -0.46 2.96 -1.79
C LEU A 152 -0.48 1.92 -0.67
N ALA A 153 0.67 1.32 -0.35
CA ALA A 153 0.78 0.41 0.80
C ALA A 153 0.40 1.10 2.12
N ALA A 154 0.87 2.32 2.37
CA ALA A 154 0.52 3.07 3.58
C ALA A 154 -0.99 3.40 3.67
N PHE A 155 -1.62 3.73 2.54
CA PHE A 155 -3.06 3.99 2.45
C PHE A 155 -3.89 2.71 2.67
N ILE A 156 -3.52 1.60 2.00
CA ILE A 156 -4.18 0.30 2.20
C ILE A 156 -4.15 -0.07 3.68
N GLY A 157 -2.98 0.04 4.31
CA GLY A 157 -2.81 -0.28 5.71
C GLY A 157 -3.59 0.64 6.66
N GLY A 158 -3.66 1.93 6.33
CA GLY A 158 -4.42 2.95 7.04
C GLY A 158 -3.53 3.97 7.76
N MET A 159 -3.42 5.18 7.21
CA MET A 159 -2.56 6.26 7.75
C MET A 159 -3.06 6.86 9.08
N GLY A 160 -4.25 6.50 9.55
CA GLY A 160 -4.82 6.96 10.81
C GLY A 160 -4.28 6.23 12.04
N THR A 161 -3.55 5.12 11.86
CA THR A 161 -3.01 4.30 12.96
C THR A 161 -1.51 4.07 12.77
N PHE A 162 -0.79 3.92 13.88
CA PHE A 162 0.66 3.69 13.84
C PHE A 162 1.03 2.39 13.10
N PHE A 163 0.29 1.30 13.37
CA PHE A 163 0.55 -0.01 12.77
C PHE A 163 -0.02 -0.18 11.37
N GLY A 164 -0.88 0.74 10.91
CA GLY A 164 -1.54 0.66 9.61
C GLY A 164 -0.54 0.50 8.46
N PRO A 165 0.41 1.43 8.24
CA PRO A 165 1.38 1.32 7.14
C PRO A 165 2.22 0.03 7.16
N ILE A 166 2.48 -0.56 8.33
CA ILE A 166 3.20 -1.83 8.47
C ILE A 166 2.34 -2.98 7.91
N ILE A 167 1.07 -3.05 8.32
CA ILE A 167 0.12 -4.05 7.81
C ILE A 167 -0.05 -3.89 6.29
N GLY A 168 -0.15 -2.64 5.83
CA GLY A 168 -0.25 -2.31 4.42
C GLY A 168 0.97 -2.78 3.62
N ALA A 169 2.18 -2.53 4.10
CA ALA A 169 3.41 -2.99 3.46
C ALA A 169 3.48 -4.52 3.37
N VAL A 170 3.17 -5.22 4.47
CA VAL A 170 3.14 -6.70 4.49
C VAL A 170 2.11 -7.23 3.50
N LEU A 171 0.91 -6.66 3.49
CA LEU A 171 -0.15 -7.11 2.59
C LEU A 171 0.21 -6.82 1.13
N THR A 172 0.71 -5.63 0.81
CA THR A 172 1.11 -5.29 -0.56
C THR A 172 2.20 -6.23 -1.07
N VAL A 173 3.22 -6.51 -0.26
CA VAL A 173 4.28 -7.48 -0.64
C VAL A 173 3.71 -8.89 -0.82
N PHE A 174 2.87 -9.34 0.11
CA PHE A 174 2.19 -10.62 -0.01
C PHE A 174 1.36 -10.71 -1.30
N PHE A 175 0.62 -9.66 -1.63
CA PHE A 175 -0.17 -9.56 -2.85
C PHE A 175 0.71 -9.61 -4.09
N THR A 176 1.82 -8.85 -4.11
CA THR A 176 2.79 -8.89 -5.20
C THR A 176 3.35 -10.29 -5.40
N VAL A 177 3.81 -10.97 -4.34
CA VAL A 177 4.41 -12.31 -4.46
C VAL A 177 3.36 -13.35 -4.85
N ALA A 178 2.17 -13.32 -4.25
CA ALA A 178 1.12 -14.30 -4.52
C ALA A 178 0.52 -14.13 -5.92
N LEU A 179 0.19 -12.91 -6.33
CA LEU A 179 -0.45 -12.67 -7.62
C LEU A 179 0.54 -12.70 -8.79
N SER A 180 1.78 -12.24 -8.63
CA SER A 180 2.77 -12.29 -9.72
C SER A 180 3.09 -13.71 -10.17
N GLY A 181 2.93 -14.71 -9.28
CA GLY A 181 3.09 -16.12 -9.62
C GLY A 181 1.88 -16.75 -10.33
N ILE A 182 0.71 -16.09 -10.31
CA ILE A 182 -0.56 -16.63 -10.84
C ILE A 182 -0.99 -15.87 -12.11
N THR A 183 -0.83 -14.55 -12.14
CA THR A 183 -1.36 -13.68 -13.19
C THR A 183 -0.38 -12.59 -13.60
N LYS A 184 -0.33 -12.31 -14.90
CA LYS A 184 0.41 -11.16 -15.47
C LYS A 184 -0.26 -9.82 -15.11
N ALA A 185 -1.56 -9.82 -14.82
CA ALA A 185 -2.36 -8.63 -14.51
C ALA A 185 -2.29 -8.21 -13.03
N TRP A 186 -1.27 -8.64 -12.28
CA TRP A 186 -1.21 -8.43 -10.82
C TRP A 186 -1.24 -6.95 -10.40
N LEU A 187 -0.67 -6.02 -11.20
CA LEU A 187 -0.77 -4.58 -10.94
C LEU A 187 -2.22 -4.08 -11.03
N LEU A 188 -3.00 -4.60 -11.98
CA LEU A 188 -4.40 -4.21 -12.14
C LEU A 188 -5.22 -4.66 -10.93
N TYR A 189 -5.01 -5.89 -10.46
CA TYR A 189 -5.66 -6.38 -9.25
C TYR A 189 -5.28 -5.58 -8.00
N LEU A 190 -4.01 -5.21 -7.86
CA LEU A 190 -3.56 -4.34 -6.77
C LEU A 190 -4.24 -2.97 -6.83
N GLY A 191 -4.31 -2.36 -8.02
CA GLY A 191 -4.97 -1.07 -8.24
C GLY A 191 -6.47 -1.12 -7.94
N LEU A 192 -7.16 -2.19 -8.37
CA LEU A 192 -8.57 -2.37 -8.09
C LEU A 192 -8.80 -2.59 -6.59
N PHE A 193 -7.98 -3.41 -5.94
CA PHE A 193 -8.03 -3.60 -4.50
C PHE A 193 -7.86 -2.27 -3.75
N PHE A 194 -6.94 -1.42 -4.21
CA PHE A 194 -6.77 -0.07 -3.67
C PHE A 194 -8.02 0.80 -3.85
N VAL A 195 -8.62 0.83 -5.04
CA VAL A 195 -9.86 1.61 -5.29
C VAL A 195 -11.00 1.12 -4.39
N LEU A 196 -11.18 -0.20 -4.26
CA LEU A 196 -12.17 -0.79 -3.37
C LEU A 196 -11.92 -0.37 -1.91
N MET A 197 -10.67 -0.40 -1.47
CA MET A 197 -10.30 0.05 -0.13
C MET A 197 -10.62 1.53 0.09
N VAL A 198 -10.29 2.41 -0.85
CA VAL A 198 -10.59 3.85 -0.72
C VAL A 198 -12.11 4.09 -0.70
N MET A 199 -12.88 3.35 -1.51
CA MET A 199 -14.34 3.51 -1.59
C MET A 199 -15.08 2.97 -0.36
N TYR A 200 -14.66 1.82 0.17
CA TYR A 200 -15.42 1.10 1.20
C TYR A 200 -14.77 1.14 2.59
N ALA A 201 -13.47 1.42 2.69
CA ALA A 201 -12.71 1.46 3.93
C ALA A 201 -11.73 2.66 3.95
N PRO A 202 -12.23 3.91 4.03
CA PRO A 202 -11.41 5.12 3.91
C PRO A 202 -10.34 5.28 5.01
N GLY A 203 -10.41 4.50 6.09
CA GLY A 203 -9.37 4.44 7.13
C GLY A 203 -8.34 3.30 6.96
N GLY A 204 -8.41 2.54 5.86
CA GLY A 204 -7.55 1.38 5.60
C GLY A 204 -7.92 0.14 6.42
N ILE A 205 -7.10 -0.90 6.34
CA ILE A 205 -7.35 -2.20 7.01
C ILE A 205 -7.38 -2.01 8.52
N ALA A 206 -6.52 -1.14 9.04
CA ALA A 206 -6.50 -0.82 10.46
C ALA A 206 -7.85 -0.26 10.96
N SER A 207 -8.59 0.46 10.13
CA SER A 207 -9.93 0.96 10.51
C SER A 207 -10.99 -0.13 10.59
N LEU A 208 -10.90 -1.17 9.75
CA LEU A 208 -11.77 -2.34 9.85
C LEU A 208 -11.50 -3.11 11.15
N LEU A 209 -10.22 -3.26 11.51
CA LEU A 209 -9.83 -3.87 12.78
C LEU A 209 -10.34 -3.09 13.99
N THR A 210 -10.22 -1.76 14.00
CA THR A 210 -10.69 -0.94 15.13
C THR A 210 -12.21 -0.84 15.20
N MET A 211 -12.91 -0.88 14.06
CA MET A 211 -14.38 -0.89 14.00
C MET A 211 -14.97 -2.20 14.51
N HIS A 212 -14.33 -3.33 14.24
CA HIS A 212 -14.82 -4.66 14.63
C HIS A 212 -14.32 -5.12 16.00
N ALA A 213 -13.21 -4.59 16.50
CA ALA A 213 -12.67 -4.88 17.83
C ALA A 213 -13.68 -4.73 19.00
N PRO A 214 -14.50 -3.66 19.11
CA PRO A 214 -15.49 -3.55 20.18
C PRO A 214 -16.68 -4.50 20.02
N ILE A 215 -17.02 -4.90 18.80
CA ILE A 215 -18.07 -5.89 18.50
C ILE A 215 -17.59 -7.30 18.90
N LEU A 216 -16.33 -7.61 18.59
CA LEU A 216 -15.66 -8.86 18.93
C LEU A 216 -15.56 -9.05 20.45
N ARG A 217 -15.15 -8.00 21.18
CA ARG A 217 -15.05 -8.00 22.65
C ARG A 217 -16.40 -8.17 23.36
N ARG A 218 -17.51 -7.94 22.67
CA ARG A 218 -18.88 -8.06 23.21
C ARG A 218 -19.59 -9.35 22.79
N GLY A 219 -18.93 -10.26 22.06
CA GLY A 219 -19.50 -11.56 21.67
C GLY A 219 -20.68 -11.49 20.67
N LYS A 220 -21.00 -10.31 20.13
CA LYS A 220 -22.15 -10.10 19.22
C LYS A 220 -21.83 -10.34 17.74
N LEU A 221 -20.78 -11.10 17.44
CA LEU A 221 -20.49 -11.57 16.07
C LEU A 221 -21.63 -12.41 15.50
N GLY A 222 -22.31 -13.17 16.36
CA GLY A 222 -23.41 -14.08 16.00
C GLY A 222 -24.57 -13.41 15.26
N THR A 223 -24.89 -12.17 15.61
CA THR A 223 -25.98 -11.41 14.98
C THR A 223 -25.61 -10.85 13.61
N LEU A 224 -24.33 -10.62 13.34
CA LEU A 224 -23.85 -10.10 12.05
C LEU A 224 -23.41 -11.21 11.09
N LEU A 225 -22.97 -12.36 11.60
CA LEU A 225 -22.55 -13.54 10.83
C LEU A 225 -23.53 -13.95 9.70
N PRO A 226 -24.85 -14.10 9.94
CA PRO A 226 -25.78 -14.49 8.87
C PRO A 226 -25.94 -13.38 7.82
N ALA A 227 -25.88 -12.11 8.20
CA ALA A 227 -25.97 -10.99 7.27
C ALA A 227 -24.69 -10.88 6.41
N TYR A 228 -23.51 -11.10 6.99
CA TYR A 228 -22.25 -11.21 6.24
C TYR A 228 -22.25 -12.42 5.31
N GLY A 229 -22.74 -13.58 5.74
CA GLY A 229 -22.82 -14.78 4.89
C GLY A 229 -23.66 -14.55 3.63
N VAL A 230 -24.82 -13.89 3.76
CA VAL A 230 -25.69 -13.54 2.62
C VAL A 230 -25.04 -12.52 1.67
N ALA A 231 -24.17 -11.64 2.18
CA ALA A 231 -23.46 -10.66 1.36
C ALA A 231 -22.17 -11.19 0.70
N ILE A 232 -21.51 -12.16 1.31
CA ILE A 232 -20.26 -12.74 0.78
C ILE A 232 -20.51 -13.50 -0.52
N VAL A 233 -21.60 -14.27 -0.62
CA VAL A 233 -21.90 -15.06 -1.83
C VAL A 233 -22.00 -14.20 -3.10
N PRO A 234 -22.83 -13.14 -3.18
CA PRO A 234 -22.86 -12.29 -4.37
C PRO A 234 -21.56 -11.50 -4.57
N ALA A 235 -20.83 -11.16 -3.50
CA ALA A 235 -19.53 -10.52 -3.61
C ALA A 235 -18.47 -11.43 -4.26
N LEU A 236 -18.47 -12.73 -3.92
CA LEU A 236 -17.59 -13.73 -4.53
C LEU A 236 -17.94 -13.95 -6.01
N VAL A 237 -19.23 -13.95 -6.36
CA VAL A 237 -19.68 -14.04 -7.76
C VAL A 237 -19.19 -12.85 -8.57
N LEU A 238 -19.29 -11.63 -8.02
CA LEU A 238 -18.75 -10.42 -8.66
C LEU A 238 -17.23 -10.46 -8.78
N LEU A 239 -16.54 -10.94 -7.75
CA LEU A 239 -15.08 -11.11 -7.78
C LEU A 239 -14.68 -12.10 -8.87
N ALA A 240 -15.37 -13.23 -8.99
CA ALA A 240 -15.11 -14.23 -10.03
C ALA A 240 -15.41 -13.68 -11.43
N ALA A 241 -16.51 -12.93 -11.61
CA ALA A 241 -16.85 -12.28 -12.87
C ALA A 241 -15.77 -11.29 -13.30
N LEU A 242 -15.31 -10.46 -12.37
CA LEU A 242 -14.21 -9.53 -12.57
C LEU A 242 -12.90 -10.26 -12.93
N ILE A 243 -12.51 -11.27 -12.16
CA ILE A 243 -11.29 -12.05 -12.42
C ILE A 243 -11.36 -12.63 -13.84
N ALA A 244 -12.48 -13.24 -14.20
CA ALA A 244 -12.69 -13.80 -15.52
C ALA A 244 -12.57 -12.75 -16.63
N THR A 245 -13.19 -11.58 -16.47
CA THR A 245 -13.06 -10.48 -17.43
C THR A 245 -11.60 -10.03 -17.59
N VAL A 246 -10.88 -9.84 -16.48
CA VAL A 246 -9.48 -9.38 -16.51
C VAL A 246 -8.57 -10.40 -17.19
N GLU A 247 -8.65 -11.67 -16.80
CA GLU A 247 -7.82 -12.74 -17.38
C GLU A 247 -8.12 -12.95 -18.87
N MET A 248 -9.39 -12.84 -19.29
CA MET A 248 -9.73 -12.91 -20.72
C MET A 248 -9.17 -11.73 -21.51
N ILE A 249 -9.21 -10.50 -20.97
CA ILE A 249 -8.60 -9.33 -21.63
C ILE A 249 -7.10 -9.53 -21.81
N TYR A 250 -6.41 -9.96 -20.74
CA TYR A 250 -4.96 -10.18 -20.80
C TYR A 250 -4.60 -11.34 -21.73
N ALA A 251 -5.40 -12.41 -21.77
CA ALA A 251 -5.16 -13.53 -22.66
C ALA A 251 -5.44 -13.22 -24.15
N VAL A 252 -6.28 -12.23 -24.47
CA VAL A 252 -6.41 -11.71 -25.84
C VAL A 252 -5.19 -10.89 -26.23
N GLN A 253 -4.59 -10.18 -25.28
CA GLN A 253 -3.44 -9.31 -25.52
C GLN A 253 -2.10 -10.06 -25.58
N ASP A 254 -2.04 -11.23 -24.94
CA ASP A 254 -0.84 -12.05 -24.84
C ASP A 254 -0.78 -13.10 -25.97
N ASP A 255 -0.11 -12.74 -27.06
CA ASP A 255 0.05 -13.59 -28.26
C ASP A 255 0.97 -14.83 -28.03
N SER A 256 1.60 -14.91 -26.85
CA SER A 256 2.59 -15.95 -26.51
C SER A 256 2.00 -17.33 -26.18
N ALA A 257 0.70 -17.41 -25.86
CA ALA A 257 0.03 -18.65 -25.45
C ALA A 257 -0.89 -19.27 -26.53
N GLY A 258 -0.85 -18.78 -27.77
CA GLY A 258 -1.67 -19.32 -28.87
C GLY A 258 -3.18 -19.15 -28.66
N GLY A 259 -3.60 -18.15 -27.88
CA GLY A 259 -5.02 -17.78 -27.70
C GLY A 259 -5.83 -18.68 -26.76
N VAL A 260 -5.19 -19.46 -25.87
CA VAL A 260 -5.88 -20.26 -24.84
C VAL A 260 -5.55 -19.71 -23.45
N ALA A 261 -6.54 -19.14 -22.78
CA ALA A 261 -6.45 -18.74 -21.37
C ALA A 261 -6.74 -19.94 -20.46
N THR A 262 -6.02 -20.09 -19.35
CA THR A 262 -6.40 -21.05 -18.30
C THR A 262 -7.11 -20.32 -17.18
N LEU A 263 -8.43 -20.45 -17.10
CA LEU A 263 -9.28 -19.77 -16.14
C LEU A 263 -9.74 -20.77 -15.08
N PHE A 264 -9.27 -20.65 -13.84
CA PHE A 264 -9.58 -21.60 -12.74
C PHE A 264 -9.29 -23.08 -13.09
N GLY A 265 -8.27 -23.34 -13.92
CA GLY A 265 -7.93 -24.69 -14.39
C GLY A 265 -8.72 -25.17 -15.61
N LEU A 266 -9.62 -24.35 -16.16
CA LEU A 266 -10.34 -24.62 -17.42
C LEU A 266 -9.66 -23.89 -18.57
N SER A 267 -9.38 -24.60 -19.66
CA SER A 267 -8.88 -24.00 -20.90
C SER A 267 -10.02 -23.27 -21.62
N VAL A 268 -9.95 -21.95 -21.68
CA VAL A 268 -10.93 -21.07 -22.29
C VAL A 268 -10.27 -20.35 -23.47
N GLN A 269 -10.88 -20.43 -24.65
CA GLN A 269 -10.43 -19.68 -25.82
C GLN A 269 -11.11 -18.29 -25.83
N PRO A 270 -10.39 -17.19 -25.51
CA PRO A 270 -10.99 -15.86 -25.42
C PRO A 270 -11.47 -15.29 -26.77
N ALA A 271 -11.02 -15.90 -27.87
CA ALA A 271 -11.45 -15.57 -29.23
C ALA A 271 -12.91 -15.94 -29.53
N THR A 272 -13.53 -16.79 -28.71
CA THR A 272 -14.94 -17.16 -28.87
C THR A 272 -15.84 -16.22 -28.04
N TRP A 273 -17.05 -15.91 -28.49
CA TRP A 273 -18.01 -15.07 -27.75
C TRP A 273 -18.55 -15.73 -26.46
N THR A 274 -18.53 -17.06 -26.36
CA THR A 274 -19.18 -17.81 -25.28
C THR A 274 -18.65 -17.50 -23.87
N PRO A 275 -17.33 -17.35 -23.61
CA PRO A 275 -16.82 -16.98 -22.30
C PRO A 275 -17.23 -15.56 -21.89
N TRP A 276 -17.29 -14.63 -22.85
CA TRP A 276 -17.74 -13.26 -22.61
C TRP A 276 -19.21 -13.21 -22.19
N ALA A 277 -20.08 -13.96 -22.86
CA ALA A 277 -21.48 -14.08 -22.48
C ALA A 277 -21.66 -14.65 -21.06
N VAL A 278 -20.87 -15.67 -20.69
CA VAL A 278 -20.90 -16.26 -19.33
C VAL A 278 -20.48 -15.22 -18.29
N THR A 279 -19.41 -14.46 -18.53
CA THR A 279 -18.99 -13.40 -17.59
C THR A 279 -20.01 -12.28 -17.44
N ALA A 280 -20.71 -11.90 -18.53
CA ALA A 280 -21.78 -10.91 -18.46
C ALA A 280 -22.96 -11.38 -17.59
N VAL A 281 -23.32 -12.66 -17.66
CA VAL A 281 -24.34 -13.28 -16.79
C VAL A 281 -23.87 -13.27 -15.33
N LEU A 282 -22.61 -13.60 -15.05
CA LEU A 282 -22.05 -13.55 -13.69
C LEU A 282 -22.07 -12.14 -13.11
N TRP A 283 -21.75 -11.11 -13.92
CA TRP A 283 -21.86 -9.71 -13.51
C TRP A 283 -23.31 -9.32 -13.16
N ALA A 284 -24.28 -9.71 -13.99
CA ALA A 284 -25.69 -9.43 -13.75
C ALA A 284 -26.22 -10.13 -12.49
N ALA A 285 -25.89 -11.42 -12.32
CA ALA A 285 -26.30 -12.23 -11.18
C ALA A 285 -25.67 -11.72 -9.86
N GLY A 286 -24.37 -11.46 -9.87
CA GLY A 286 -23.65 -10.91 -8.72
C GLY A 286 -24.12 -9.51 -8.33
N GLY A 287 -24.35 -8.63 -9.31
CA GLY A 287 -24.85 -7.27 -9.09
C GLY A 287 -26.27 -7.24 -8.53
N GLY A 288 -27.16 -8.09 -9.07
CA GLY A 288 -28.51 -8.28 -8.55
C GLY A 288 -28.51 -8.80 -7.11
N GLY A 289 -27.71 -9.84 -6.84
CA GLY A 289 -27.58 -10.42 -5.50
C GLY A 289 -27.01 -9.44 -4.47
N LEU A 290 -26.00 -8.63 -4.85
CA LEU A 290 -25.40 -7.65 -3.95
C LEU A 290 -26.36 -6.53 -3.58
N ARG A 291 -27.21 -6.07 -4.52
CA ARG A 291 -28.25 -5.06 -4.23
C ARG A 291 -29.24 -5.54 -3.18
N ILE A 292 -29.66 -6.81 -3.27
CA ILE A 292 -30.58 -7.42 -2.30
C ILE A 292 -29.88 -7.62 -0.95
N ALA A 293 -28.64 -8.11 -0.97
CA ALA A 293 -27.86 -8.33 0.25
C ALA A 293 -27.51 -7.01 0.96
N ALA A 294 -27.24 -5.93 0.23
CA ALA A 294 -26.92 -4.62 0.79
C ALA A 294 -28.09 -4.05 1.62
N GLY A 295 -29.34 -4.27 1.20
CA GLY A 295 -30.52 -3.91 1.97
C GLY A 295 -30.59 -4.66 3.31
N ARG A 296 -30.31 -5.97 3.30
CA ARG A 296 -30.29 -6.82 4.50
C ARG A 296 -29.12 -6.48 5.44
N LEU A 297 -27.95 -6.18 4.87
CA LEU A 297 -26.75 -5.83 5.63
C LEU A 297 -26.94 -4.48 6.36
N ARG A 298 -27.53 -3.48 5.69
CA ARG A 298 -27.86 -2.19 6.32
C ARG A 298 -28.84 -2.37 7.48
N ALA A 299 -29.92 -3.12 7.27
CA ALA A 299 -30.89 -3.40 8.33
C ALA A 299 -30.27 -4.12 9.54
N ALA A 300 -29.40 -5.12 9.31
CA ALA A 300 -28.70 -5.82 10.39
C ALA A 300 -27.69 -4.92 11.12
N TRP A 301 -27.03 -4.01 10.40
CA TRP A 301 -26.09 -3.05 10.99
C TRP A 301 -26.81 -1.99 11.84
N ASP A 302 -27.95 -1.50 11.37
CA ASP A 302 -28.78 -0.54 12.10
C ASP A 302 -29.34 -1.15 13.40
N LEU A 303 -29.76 -2.42 13.38
CA LEU A 303 -30.17 -3.16 14.58
C LEU A 303 -29.02 -3.33 15.58
N ALA A 304 -27.82 -3.67 15.11
CA ALA A 304 -26.63 -3.79 15.96
C ALA A 304 -26.18 -2.43 16.56
N LEU A 305 -26.50 -1.32 15.89
CA LEU A 305 -26.20 0.04 16.35
C LEU A 305 -27.29 0.64 17.24
N GLN A 306 -28.57 0.29 17.07
CA GLN A 306 -29.68 0.82 17.89
C GLN A 306 -29.66 0.29 19.33
N GLU A 307 -29.12 -0.90 19.59
CA GLU A 307 -28.83 -1.38 20.95
C GLU A 307 -27.71 -0.58 21.68
N ARG A 308 -27.23 0.54 21.11
CA ARG A 308 -26.24 1.45 21.72
C ARG A 308 -26.80 2.36 22.81
N GLN A 309 -28.12 2.48 23.01
CA GLN A 309 -28.70 3.41 23.99
C GLN A 309 -29.43 2.66 25.10
N PRO A 310 -28.89 2.59 26.33
CA PRO A 310 -29.70 2.87 27.52
C PRO A 310 -29.96 4.37 27.65
#